data_AF-Q0UQB9-F1
#
_entry.id   AF-Q0UQB9-F1
#
_cell.length_a   1.000
_cell.length_b   1.000
_cell.length_c   1.000
_cell.angle_alpha   90.00
_cell.angle_beta   90.00
_cell.angle_gamma   90.00
#
_symmetry.space_group_name_H-M   'P 1'
#
loop_
_entity.id
_entity.type
_entity.pdbx_description
1 polymer ?
#
loop_
_entity_poly.entity_id
_entity_poly.type
_entity_poly.pdbx_seq_one_letter_code
_entity_poly.pdbx_strand_id
1 'polypeptide(L)'
;MSDGPSDGAGKRGFKERLFHPFNHRASEKIEEIQSKLASTKLEKPMIKVVHAKHKAGKFTNIFNTNHRHDEDHEKATDAKRSRIAENHRFNSFAPEREGNLVKWYVDGRDYFWAVAEALEQAKETIYIADWWLSPELVTAALTCNSQHTKKAMMGMFKEGEPGYGNIKVMRHPDHNVFENAGDMTFYWAHHEKFIVIDYAMAFIGGLDLCYGRWDEKQHPLADVHPSGVQNNIFPGQDFNNNRILDFDGVDDWKSNKLDKLQYGRMPWHDVAMGLIGPSVYDIAEHFVLRWNFMKRDKYKRDERYEWLTLEGREGDDEDLVGVQRPKYPVGGYIHHPKSPLSTKNLDNRGTVHAQLVRSSADWSMGIEPHEQSIQNAYCELIRNAEHFVYIENQFFITATSKHDESPVHNQIGAAIVDAVVRAAKEGRNFKVIIIIPAIPGFAGDLRDNAAAGTRAIMDYQFKSICRGDESIFGRVKAQDVDPSQHIFFFNLRSYDRINYTPTLKKREEDSGLTYMELEQAEIEELEAPLEEEGEAARKKAAELRKRFAGDHEDVGLGDQAAAF
;
A
#
# COMPACT_ATOMS: atom_id res chain seq x y z
N MET A 1 -18.59 38.76 -60.45
CA MET A 1 -19.80 38.23 -61.10
C MET A 1 -20.09 36.92 -60.38
N SER A 2 -20.76 36.98 -59.23
CA SER A 2 -22.22 37.05 -59.03
C SER A 2 -22.69 35.66 -58.60
N ASP A 3 -23.49 35.42 -57.58
CA ASP A 3 -23.98 36.16 -56.42
C ASP A 3 -24.53 35.05 -55.50
N GLY A 4 -24.29 35.12 -54.20
CA GLY A 4 -24.89 34.23 -53.21
C GLY A 4 -25.22 35.05 -51.97
N PRO A 5 -26.48 35.03 -51.46
CA PRO A 5 -26.95 36.05 -50.53
C PRO A 5 -26.54 35.79 -49.06
N SER A 6 -26.30 36.91 -48.40
CA SER A 6 -26.41 37.23 -46.96
C SER A 6 -27.80 36.83 -46.39
N ASP A 7 -28.12 36.66 -45.12
CA ASP A 7 -27.56 37.05 -43.81
C ASP A 7 -28.22 36.16 -42.71
N GLY A 8 -27.61 36.08 -41.53
CA GLY A 8 -28.42 36.11 -40.28
C GLY A 8 -28.05 35.17 -39.11
N ALA A 9 -27.06 35.59 -38.33
CA ALA A 9 -26.89 35.52 -36.87
C ALA A 9 -27.58 34.44 -36.00
N GLY A 10 -26.75 33.68 -35.25
CA GLY A 10 -27.13 32.99 -34.01
C GLY A 10 -25.89 32.52 -33.21
N LYS A 11 -25.62 33.15 -32.06
CA LYS A 11 -24.46 32.94 -31.18
C LYS A 11 -24.52 31.64 -30.34
N ARG A 12 -23.36 30.98 -30.23
CA ARG A 12 -22.73 30.27 -29.09
C ARG A 12 -23.50 29.19 -28.31
N GLY A 13 -22.86 28.02 -28.18
CA GLY A 13 -23.09 27.06 -27.10
C GLY A 13 -22.04 25.94 -27.08
N PHE A 14 -20.93 26.17 -26.38
CA PHE A 14 -19.85 25.22 -26.05
C PHE A 14 -20.40 23.90 -25.48
N LYS A 15 -20.10 22.76 -26.11
CA LYS A 15 -20.26 21.40 -25.51
C LYS A 15 -19.35 20.40 -26.24
N GLU A 16 -18.05 20.55 -26.09
CA GLU A 16 -17.13 19.41 -26.15
C GLU A 16 -16.83 19.01 -24.70
N ARG A 17 -17.45 17.92 -24.24
CA ARG A 17 -17.12 17.30 -22.96
C ARG A 17 -15.87 16.46 -23.18
N LEU A 18 -14.81 16.76 -22.42
CA LEU A 18 -13.65 15.90 -22.23
C LEU A 18 -14.11 14.48 -21.91
N PHE A 19 -13.73 13.54 -22.75
CA PHE A 19 -13.87 12.11 -22.51
C PHE A 19 -12.87 11.70 -21.41
N HIS A 20 -13.39 11.38 -20.21
CA HIS A 20 -12.62 10.76 -19.13
C HIS A 20 -12.93 9.25 -19.13
N PRO A 21 -11.94 8.35 -19.31
CA PRO A 21 -12.19 6.92 -19.57
C PRO A 21 -12.72 6.12 -18.36
N PHE A 22 -12.84 6.74 -17.18
CA PHE A 22 -13.33 6.11 -15.96
C PHE A 22 -14.84 6.31 -15.71
N ASN A 23 -15.56 7.02 -16.59
CA ASN A 23 -16.87 7.57 -16.22
C ASN A 23 -18.09 6.72 -16.63
N HIS A 24 -17.98 5.80 -17.58
CA HIS A 24 -19.20 5.23 -18.21
C HIS A 24 -19.92 4.20 -17.32
N ARG A 25 -19.20 3.25 -16.69
CA ARG A 25 -19.85 2.18 -15.90
C ARG A 25 -20.32 2.62 -14.51
N ALA A 26 -19.65 3.61 -13.91
CA ALA A 26 -20.03 4.16 -12.62
C ALA A 26 -21.26 5.07 -12.73
N SER A 27 -21.33 5.91 -13.78
CA SER A 27 -22.49 6.77 -14.03
C SER A 27 -23.74 5.95 -14.36
N GLU A 28 -23.63 4.88 -15.15
CA GLU A 28 -24.76 3.98 -15.47
C GLU A 28 -25.33 3.30 -14.21
N LYS A 29 -24.48 2.81 -13.30
CA LYS A 29 -24.92 2.21 -12.02
C LYS A 29 -25.56 3.24 -11.09
N ILE A 30 -25.04 4.47 -11.06
CA ILE A 30 -25.62 5.56 -10.26
C ILE A 30 -26.99 5.97 -10.81
N GLU A 31 -27.15 6.06 -12.13
CA GLU A 31 -28.44 6.32 -12.77
C GLU A 31 -29.45 5.18 -12.51
N GLU A 32 -28.99 3.92 -12.53
CA GLU A 32 -29.85 2.76 -12.23
C GLU A 32 -30.35 2.78 -10.76
N ILE A 33 -29.48 3.13 -9.81
CA ILE A 33 -29.81 3.27 -8.38
C ILE A 33 -30.75 4.47 -8.15
N GLN A 34 -30.50 5.60 -8.81
CA GLN A 34 -31.38 6.78 -8.75
C GLN A 34 -32.76 6.49 -9.34
N SER A 35 -32.84 5.70 -10.41
CA SER A 35 -34.13 5.27 -11.00
C SER A 35 -34.94 4.37 -10.06
N LYS A 36 -34.27 3.48 -9.32
CA LYS A 36 -34.89 2.59 -8.33
C LYS A 36 -35.43 3.37 -7.11
N LEU A 37 -34.73 4.42 -6.68
CA LEU A 37 -35.15 5.30 -5.58
C LEU A 37 -36.34 6.22 -5.94
N ALA A 38 -36.49 6.60 -7.21
CA ALA A 38 -37.61 7.44 -7.66
C ALA A 38 -38.99 6.71 -7.63
N SER A 39 -38.99 5.39 -7.46
CA SER A 39 -40.19 4.54 -7.55
C SER A 39 -40.99 4.39 -6.25
N THR A 40 -40.50 4.91 -5.11
CA THR A 40 -41.17 4.78 -3.81
C THR A 40 -41.84 6.10 -3.39
N LYS A 41 -43.11 6.27 -3.78
CA LYS A 41 -43.98 7.35 -3.27
C LYS A 41 -44.79 6.87 -2.07
N LEU A 42 -44.68 7.57 -0.93
CA LEU A 42 -45.72 7.63 0.09
C LEU A 42 -45.98 9.09 0.48
N GLU A 43 -47.22 9.51 0.30
CA GLU A 43 -47.76 10.84 0.65
C GLU A 43 -48.30 10.87 2.09
N LYS A 44 -48.03 11.94 2.86
CA LYS A 44 -49.03 12.96 3.30
C LYS A 44 -48.47 13.92 4.38
N PRO A 45 -49.05 15.13 4.51
CA PRO A 45 -48.42 16.30 5.14
C PRO A 45 -48.97 16.60 6.54
N MET A 46 -48.11 17.05 7.46
CA MET A 46 -48.42 18.01 8.54
C MET A 46 -47.13 18.29 9.34
N ILE A 47 -47.06 19.47 9.97
CA ILE A 47 -45.94 20.04 10.75
C ILE A 47 -44.95 20.88 9.93
N LYS A 48 -45.45 22.03 9.43
CA LYS A 48 -44.65 23.23 9.21
C LYS A 48 -44.57 24.02 10.53
N VAL A 49 -43.40 24.63 10.76
CA VAL A 49 -43.13 25.91 11.47
C VAL A 49 -42.00 25.87 12.53
N VAL A 50 -41.60 24.73 13.10
CA VAL A 50 -40.37 24.70 13.96
C VAL A 50 -39.11 24.23 13.19
N HIS A 51 -39.27 23.60 12.02
CA HIS A 51 -38.18 23.02 11.23
C HIS A 51 -37.46 24.00 10.26
N ALA A 52 -37.91 25.26 10.15
CA ALA A 52 -37.35 26.20 9.17
C ALA A 52 -35.95 26.71 9.56
N LYS A 53 -35.68 26.92 10.86
CA LYS A 53 -34.34 27.34 11.34
C LYS A 53 -33.29 26.24 11.26
N HIS A 54 -33.68 24.97 11.49
CA HIS A 54 -32.76 23.84 11.35
C HIS A 54 -32.47 23.45 9.89
N LYS A 55 -33.37 23.78 8.94
CA LYS A 55 -33.12 23.55 7.50
C LYS A 55 -32.19 24.59 6.88
N ALA A 56 -32.23 25.84 7.32
CA ALA A 56 -31.31 26.87 6.82
C ALA A 56 -29.84 26.52 7.09
N GLY A 57 -29.52 26.07 8.31
CA GLY A 57 -28.17 25.58 8.64
C GLY A 57 -27.79 24.27 7.93
N LYS A 58 -28.76 23.41 7.60
CA LYS A 58 -28.50 22.20 6.81
C LYS A 58 -28.25 22.47 5.32
N PHE A 59 -28.80 23.55 4.76
CA PHE A 59 -28.54 23.90 3.35
C PHE A 59 -27.15 24.52 3.15
N THR A 60 -26.60 25.23 4.15
CA THR A 60 -25.18 25.63 4.16
C THR A 60 -24.25 24.43 4.34
N ASN A 61 -24.66 23.40 5.09
CA ASN A 61 -23.90 22.14 5.26
C ASN A 61 -23.88 21.24 4.01
N ILE A 62 -24.64 21.56 2.96
CA ILE A 62 -24.56 20.86 1.66
C ILE A 62 -23.40 21.41 0.80
N PHE A 63 -22.91 22.62 1.10
CA PHE A 63 -21.88 23.31 0.31
C PHE A 63 -20.53 23.47 1.02
N ASN A 64 -20.45 23.18 2.32
CA ASN A 64 -19.17 23.04 3.03
C ASN A 64 -19.08 21.65 3.64
N THR A 65 -18.46 20.72 2.92
CA THR A 65 -18.26 19.33 3.35
C THR A 65 -17.07 19.16 4.29
N ASN A 66 -16.30 20.23 4.60
CA ASN A 66 -15.10 20.13 5.41
C ASN A 66 -15.12 21.01 6.66
N HIS A 67 -15.92 20.61 7.65
CA HIS A 67 -16.03 21.30 8.95
C HIS A 67 -14.84 21.08 9.91
N ARG A 68 -13.77 20.38 9.50
CA ARG A 68 -12.66 19.98 10.40
C ARG A 68 -11.61 21.07 10.62
N HIS A 69 -11.72 22.19 9.89
CA HIS A 69 -10.74 23.29 9.84
C HIS A 69 -11.42 24.66 9.95
N ASP A 70 -12.68 24.69 10.42
CA ASP A 70 -13.51 25.89 10.43
C ASP A 70 -13.41 26.63 11.78
N GLU A 71 -13.24 25.89 12.89
CA GLU A 71 -13.21 26.45 14.24
C GLU A 71 -11.85 27.08 14.58
N ASP A 72 -11.83 28.09 15.44
CA ASP A 72 -10.62 28.87 15.73
C ASP A 72 -9.48 28.02 16.32
N HIS A 73 -9.81 27.02 17.16
CA HIS A 73 -8.79 26.12 17.70
C HIS A 73 -8.28 25.13 16.66
N GLU A 74 -9.09 24.70 15.69
CA GLU A 74 -8.64 23.83 14.59
C GLU A 74 -7.59 24.56 13.75
N LYS A 75 -7.93 25.79 13.33
CA LYS A 75 -7.01 26.68 12.60
C LYS A 75 -5.73 26.98 13.39
N ALA A 76 -5.84 27.15 14.71
CA ALA A 76 -4.67 27.38 15.57
C ALA A 76 -3.74 26.16 15.62
N THR A 77 -4.29 24.95 15.75
CA THR A 77 -3.53 23.70 15.73
C THR A 77 -2.90 23.46 14.36
N ASP A 78 -3.59 23.73 13.26
CA ASP A 78 -3.01 23.62 11.92
C ASP A 78 -1.89 24.62 11.69
N ALA A 79 -2.09 25.89 12.06
CA ALA A 79 -1.03 26.89 12.00
C ALA A 79 0.18 26.50 12.87
N LYS A 80 -0.05 25.82 14.00
CA LYS A 80 1.01 25.29 14.85
C LYS A 80 1.77 24.15 14.16
N ARG A 81 1.07 23.19 13.55
CA ARG A 81 1.68 22.11 12.76
C ARG A 81 2.50 22.66 11.59
N SER A 82 1.97 23.63 10.84
CA SER A 82 2.69 24.26 9.72
C SER A 82 3.98 24.93 10.20
N ARG A 83 3.92 25.73 11.28
CA ARG A 83 5.14 26.37 11.83
C ARG A 83 6.19 25.34 12.28
N ILE A 84 5.78 24.22 12.87
CA ILE A 84 6.72 23.16 13.24
C ILE A 84 7.36 22.58 11.99
N ALA A 85 6.54 22.21 10.99
CA ALA A 85 7.04 21.62 9.76
C ALA A 85 7.97 22.56 8.97
N GLU A 86 7.65 23.84 8.86
CA GLU A 86 8.48 24.87 8.20
C GLU A 86 9.88 25.03 8.81
N ASN A 87 10.06 24.66 10.09
CA ASN A 87 11.37 24.67 10.75
C ASN A 87 12.17 23.38 10.55
N HIS A 88 11.60 22.37 9.88
CA HIS A 88 12.26 21.12 9.58
C HIS A 88 12.60 21.04 8.08
N ARG A 89 13.68 20.33 7.75
CA ARG A 89 14.04 20.05 6.36
C ARG A 89 12.86 19.38 5.62
N PHE A 90 12.69 19.73 4.34
CA PHE A 90 11.60 19.26 3.46
C PHE A 90 10.18 19.63 3.88
N ASN A 91 10.02 20.51 4.88
CA ASN A 91 8.74 20.79 5.54
C ASN A 91 8.10 19.52 6.13
N SER A 92 8.92 18.64 6.72
CA SER A 92 8.42 17.42 7.37
C SER A 92 7.85 17.71 8.76
N PHE A 93 6.82 16.97 9.16
CA PHE A 93 6.37 16.98 10.56
C PHE A 93 7.47 16.55 11.55
N ALA A 94 8.42 15.73 11.09
CA ALA A 94 9.50 15.19 11.90
C ALA A 94 10.82 15.95 11.67
N PRO A 95 11.57 16.27 12.74
CA PRO A 95 12.91 16.83 12.61
C PRO A 95 13.89 15.77 12.12
N GLU A 96 15.10 16.21 11.77
CA GLU A 96 16.19 15.28 11.53
C GLU A 96 16.68 14.67 12.87
N ARG A 97 17.01 13.38 12.85
CA ARG A 97 17.40 12.57 14.00
C ARG A 97 18.76 11.95 13.75
N GLU A 98 19.74 12.26 14.57
CA GLU A 98 21.04 11.57 14.57
C GLU A 98 20.98 10.29 15.44
N GLY A 99 22.01 9.45 15.34
CA GLY A 99 22.18 8.32 16.25
C GLY A 99 21.34 7.08 15.92
N ASN A 100 20.77 6.96 14.72
CA ASN A 100 19.97 5.79 14.35
C ASN A 100 20.86 4.63 13.89
N LEU A 101 20.51 3.43 14.32
CA LEU A 101 20.96 2.18 13.71
C LEU A 101 19.91 1.74 12.69
N VAL A 102 20.29 1.67 11.42
CA VAL A 102 19.39 1.27 10.33
C VAL A 102 19.97 0.04 9.62
N LYS A 103 19.11 -0.92 9.32
CA LYS A 103 19.40 -2.07 8.46
C LYS A 103 18.39 -2.09 7.32
N TRP A 104 18.90 -2.04 6.10
CA TRP A 104 18.12 -2.19 4.86
C TRP A 104 17.93 -3.67 4.55
N TYR A 105 16.78 -3.99 3.99
CA TYR A 105 16.41 -5.31 3.53
C TYR A 105 16.01 -5.19 2.06
N VAL A 106 16.59 -6.06 1.24
CA VAL A 106 16.16 -6.28 -0.13
C VAL A 106 15.46 -7.63 -0.13
N ASP A 107 14.23 -7.63 -0.61
CA ASP A 107 13.28 -8.75 -0.65
C ASP A 107 12.71 -9.18 0.71
N GLY A 108 11.70 -10.04 0.64
CA GLY A 108 10.88 -10.42 1.79
C GLY A 108 11.57 -11.34 2.79
N ARG A 109 12.42 -12.27 2.35
CA ARG A 109 12.94 -13.36 3.21
C ARG A 109 13.61 -12.84 4.49
N ASP A 110 14.64 -12.01 4.35
CA ASP A 110 15.41 -11.51 5.50
C ASP A 110 14.60 -10.49 6.32
N TYR A 111 13.70 -9.74 5.65
CA TYR A 111 12.81 -8.77 6.28
C TYR A 111 11.80 -9.45 7.19
N PHE A 112 11.03 -10.41 6.67
CA PHE A 112 9.99 -11.11 7.43
C PHE A 112 10.58 -11.94 8.56
N TRP A 113 11.77 -12.53 8.38
CA TRP A 113 12.50 -13.16 9.47
C TRP A 113 12.79 -12.17 10.61
N ALA A 114 13.33 -10.99 10.29
CA ALA A 114 13.64 -9.99 11.30
C ALA A 114 12.39 -9.44 11.98
N VAL A 115 11.29 -9.28 11.25
CA VAL A 115 9.99 -8.90 11.80
C VAL A 115 9.48 -9.97 12.78
N ALA A 116 9.53 -11.26 12.40
CA ALA A 116 9.08 -12.36 13.26
C ALA A 116 9.86 -12.40 14.58
N GLU A 117 11.19 -12.36 14.52
CA GLU A 117 12.05 -12.32 15.71
C GLU A 117 11.74 -11.13 16.62
N ALA A 118 11.45 -9.97 16.03
CA ALA A 118 11.12 -8.77 16.78
C ALA A 118 9.73 -8.86 17.44
N LEU A 119 8.75 -9.44 16.75
CA LEU A 119 7.40 -9.65 17.28
C LEU A 119 7.41 -10.66 18.44
N GLU A 120 8.21 -11.73 18.36
CA GLU A 120 8.38 -12.69 19.47
C GLU A 120 8.99 -12.06 20.73
N GLN A 121 9.79 -11.00 20.58
CA GLN A 121 10.44 -10.31 21.69
C GLN A 121 9.64 -9.13 22.24
N ALA A 122 8.48 -8.80 21.65
CA ALA A 122 7.65 -7.68 22.06
C ALA A 122 7.09 -7.84 23.48
N LYS A 123 7.05 -6.74 24.24
CA LYS A 123 6.71 -6.75 25.67
C LYS A 123 5.54 -5.86 26.05
N GLU A 124 5.25 -4.82 25.28
CA GLU A 124 4.21 -3.85 25.64
C GLU A 124 3.27 -3.49 24.49
N THR A 125 3.78 -3.13 23.32
CA THR A 125 2.98 -2.50 22.27
C THR A 125 3.52 -2.85 20.89
N ILE A 126 2.60 -3.20 19.99
CA ILE A 126 2.90 -3.42 18.59
C ILE A 126 1.92 -2.58 17.78
N TYR A 127 2.44 -1.64 17.00
CA TYR A 127 1.66 -0.87 16.04
C TYR A 127 1.94 -1.39 14.65
N ILE A 128 0.89 -1.60 13.86
CA ILE A 128 1.01 -2.08 12.47
C ILE A 128 0.17 -1.18 11.57
N ALA A 129 0.80 -0.68 10.51
CA ALA A 129 0.16 -0.01 9.39
C ALA A 129 0.41 -0.83 8.13
N ASP A 130 -0.64 -1.18 7.40
CA ASP A 130 -0.55 -2.03 6.22
C ASP A 130 -1.63 -1.64 5.21
N TRP A 131 -1.30 -1.70 3.92
CA TRP A 131 -2.20 -1.27 2.85
C TRP A 131 -3.22 -2.33 2.48
N TRP A 132 -2.85 -3.62 2.53
CA TRP A 132 -3.70 -4.70 2.04
C TRP A 132 -4.81 -5.01 3.06
N LEU A 133 -5.73 -4.06 3.19
CA LEU A 133 -6.87 -4.11 4.06
C LEU A 133 -7.97 -3.09 3.61
N SER A 134 -8.58 -3.26 2.42
CA SER A 134 -9.98 -2.76 2.20
C SER A 134 -10.92 -3.71 1.38
N PRO A 135 -12.28 -3.69 1.54
CA PRO A 135 -13.23 -4.59 0.87
C PRO A 135 -14.13 -3.97 -0.25
N GLU A 136 -14.68 -4.88 -1.06
CA GLU A 136 -15.91 -4.91 -1.89
C GLU A 136 -16.12 -3.97 -3.09
N LEU A 137 -15.79 -2.67 -3.08
CA LEU A 137 -16.06 -1.83 -4.28
C LEU A 137 -14.94 -1.86 -5.34
N VAL A 138 -13.73 -2.27 -4.93
CA VAL A 138 -12.54 -2.46 -5.81
C VAL A 138 -12.42 -3.92 -6.27
N THR A 139 -13.47 -4.73 -6.14
CA THR A 139 -13.51 -6.13 -6.63
C THR A 139 -13.30 -6.27 -8.13
N ALA A 140 -13.44 -5.19 -8.90
CA ALA A 140 -13.10 -5.18 -10.32
C ALA A 140 -11.61 -5.02 -10.63
N ALA A 141 -10.76 -4.74 -9.61
CA ALA A 141 -9.33 -4.50 -9.79
C ALA A 141 -8.42 -5.18 -8.74
N LEU A 142 -8.96 -5.58 -7.58
CA LEU A 142 -8.22 -6.24 -6.48
C LEU A 142 -9.15 -7.15 -5.67
N THR A 143 -8.70 -8.35 -5.32
CA THR A 143 -9.44 -9.35 -4.52
C THR A 143 -9.15 -9.29 -3.02
N CYS A 144 -8.71 -8.13 -2.54
CA CYS A 144 -8.35 -7.88 -1.15
C CYS A 144 -9.55 -7.99 -0.18
N ASN A 145 -9.40 -8.67 0.97
CA ASN A 145 -10.46 -8.76 2.00
C ASN A 145 -10.01 -8.34 3.40
N SER A 146 -10.11 -7.04 3.64
CA SER A 146 -9.72 -6.46 4.92
C SER A 146 -10.58 -6.79 6.12
N GLN A 147 -11.85 -7.10 5.83
CA GLN A 147 -12.82 -7.38 6.84
C GLN A 147 -12.58 -8.78 7.40
N HIS A 148 -12.07 -9.69 6.58
CA HIS A 148 -11.52 -10.98 7.01
C HIS A 148 -10.35 -10.77 7.97
N THR A 149 -9.29 -10.06 7.57
CA THR A 149 -8.10 -9.85 8.43
C THR A 149 -8.48 -9.23 9.78
N LYS A 150 -9.33 -8.21 9.79
CA LYS A 150 -9.85 -7.61 11.03
C LYS A 150 -10.55 -8.64 11.92
N LYS A 151 -11.43 -9.48 11.34
CA LYS A 151 -12.16 -10.51 12.10
C LYS A 151 -11.22 -11.59 12.63
N ALA A 152 -10.30 -12.09 11.81
CA ALA A 152 -9.34 -13.11 12.18
C ALA A 152 -8.43 -12.63 13.33
N MET A 153 -7.82 -11.45 13.18
CA MET A 153 -6.92 -10.90 14.20
C MET A 153 -7.64 -10.60 15.53
N MET A 154 -8.82 -9.97 15.49
CA MET A 154 -9.57 -9.65 16.71
C MET A 154 -10.25 -10.88 17.34
N GLY A 155 -10.39 -11.97 16.60
CA GLY A 155 -10.98 -13.24 17.04
C GLY A 155 -9.95 -14.32 17.37
N MET A 156 -8.66 -13.98 17.39
CA MET A 156 -7.56 -14.93 17.59
C MET A 156 -7.60 -15.62 18.97
N PHE A 157 -8.06 -14.89 19.99
CA PHE A 157 -8.19 -15.41 21.36
C PHE A 157 -9.66 -15.44 21.75
N LYS A 158 -10.06 -16.47 22.50
CA LYS A 158 -11.41 -16.60 23.08
C LYS A 158 -11.50 -15.84 24.41
N GLU A 159 -12.72 -15.50 24.81
CA GLU A 159 -12.95 -14.86 26.11
C GLU A 159 -12.40 -15.73 27.25
N GLY A 160 -11.55 -15.14 28.09
CA GLY A 160 -10.85 -15.83 29.18
C GLY A 160 -9.44 -16.32 28.85
N GLU A 161 -9.04 -16.35 27.57
CA GLU A 161 -7.65 -16.67 27.18
C GLU A 161 -6.73 -15.45 27.36
N PRO A 162 -5.45 -15.66 27.74
CA PRO A 162 -4.45 -14.59 27.71
C PRO A 162 -4.39 -13.96 26.31
N GLY A 163 -4.52 -12.63 26.24
CA GLY A 163 -4.53 -11.91 24.96
C GLY A 163 -5.93 -11.52 24.46
N TYR A 164 -7.01 -12.07 25.03
CA TYR A 164 -8.37 -11.66 24.68
C TYR A 164 -8.56 -10.15 24.81
N GLY A 165 -8.99 -9.51 23.72
CA GLY A 165 -9.24 -8.07 23.67
C GLY A 165 -8.01 -7.18 23.49
N ASN A 166 -6.79 -7.72 23.48
CA ASN A 166 -5.56 -6.92 23.32
C ASN A 166 -5.29 -6.51 21.86
N ILE A 167 -5.80 -7.28 20.89
CA ILE A 167 -5.64 -6.96 19.47
C ILE A 167 -6.80 -6.08 19.02
N LYS A 168 -6.48 -4.88 18.54
CA LYS A 168 -7.46 -3.91 18.01
C LYS A 168 -7.12 -3.54 16.58
N VAL A 169 -8.10 -3.68 15.68
CA VAL A 169 -7.93 -3.35 14.26
C VAL A 169 -8.97 -2.32 13.83
N MET A 170 -8.52 -1.19 13.31
CA MET A 170 -9.36 -0.18 12.66
C MET A 170 -9.18 -0.26 11.13
N ARG A 171 -10.25 0.01 10.37
CA ARG A 171 -10.20 0.09 8.91
C ARG A 171 -10.60 1.50 8.47
N HIS A 172 -9.88 2.07 7.52
CA HIS A 172 -10.18 3.38 6.95
C HIS A 172 -9.61 3.44 5.53
N PRO A 173 -10.26 4.14 4.59
CA PRO A 173 -11.51 4.91 4.73
C PRO A 173 -12.78 4.04 4.66
N ASP A 174 -13.94 4.63 4.98
CA ASP A 174 -15.24 4.00 4.71
C ASP A 174 -15.76 4.40 3.33
N HIS A 175 -16.04 3.39 2.50
CA HIS A 175 -16.54 3.56 1.14
C HIS A 175 -18.07 3.40 1.05
N ASN A 176 -18.81 3.67 2.13
CA ASN A 176 -20.26 3.57 2.09
C ASN A 176 -20.85 4.70 1.22
N VAL A 177 -21.22 4.34 -0.02
CA VAL A 177 -21.78 5.24 -1.04
C VAL A 177 -23.04 6.00 -0.60
N PHE A 178 -23.78 5.51 0.39
CA PHE A 178 -25.00 6.15 0.89
C PHE A 178 -24.74 7.22 1.97
N GLU A 179 -23.59 7.19 2.63
CA GLU A 179 -23.21 8.20 3.64
C GLU A 179 -22.26 9.26 3.07
N ASN A 180 -21.46 8.91 2.06
CA ASN A 180 -20.37 9.74 1.54
C ASN A 180 -20.57 10.15 0.07
N ALA A 181 -21.80 10.55 -0.32
CA ALA A 181 -22.17 10.86 -1.71
C ALA A 181 -21.44 12.08 -2.34
N GLY A 182 -20.47 12.67 -1.65
CA GLY A 182 -19.62 13.76 -2.14
C GLY A 182 -18.14 13.64 -1.76
N ASP A 183 -17.71 12.52 -1.16
CA ASP A 183 -16.32 12.34 -0.70
C ASP A 183 -15.48 11.67 -1.79
N MET A 184 -14.44 12.34 -2.30
CA MET A 184 -13.52 11.79 -3.33
C MET A 184 -12.57 10.71 -2.78
N THR A 185 -12.67 10.37 -1.49
CA THR A 185 -11.87 9.35 -0.81
C THR A 185 -12.01 7.93 -1.39
N PHE A 186 -12.91 7.71 -2.36
CA PHE A 186 -13.01 6.45 -3.12
C PHE A 186 -11.77 6.10 -3.95
N TYR A 187 -10.90 7.06 -4.28
CA TYR A 187 -9.75 6.86 -5.17
C TYR A 187 -8.40 6.72 -4.45
N TRP A 188 -8.35 6.94 -3.14
CA TRP A 188 -7.11 6.97 -2.36
C TRP A 188 -7.09 5.86 -1.30
N ALA A 189 -5.89 5.50 -0.84
CA ALA A 189 -5.68 4.46 0.17
C ALA A 189 -4.57 4.86 1.14
N HIS A 190 -4.63 4.34 2.36
CA HIS A 190 -3.51 4.33 3.30
C HIS A 190 -2.50 3.30 2.81
N HIS A 191 -1.37 3.74 2.28
CA HIS A 191 -0.44 2.90 1.51
C HIS A 191 0.87 2.59 2.24
N GLU A 192 1.11 3.25 3.36
CA GLU A 192 2.27 3.05 4.22
C GLU A 192 2.31 1.65 4.82
N LYS A 193 3.51 1.06 4.87
CA LYS A 193 3.79 -0.18 5.58
C LYS A 193 4.82 0.09 6.66
N PHE A 194 4.42 -0.05 7.91
CA PHE A 194 5.36 0.01 9.00
C PHE A 194 4.88 -0.75 10.23
N ILE A 195 5.84 -1.13 11.06
CA ILE A 195 5.63 -1.76 12.36
C ILE A 195 6.42 -0.98 13.39
N VAL A 196 5.85 -0.66 14.55
CA VAL A 196 6.58 -0.13 15.71
C VAL A 196 6.42 -1.12 16.86
N ILE A 197 7.52 -1.54 17.46
CA ILE A 197 7.54 -2.51 18.55
C ILE A 197 8.14 -1.83 19.78
N ASP A 198 7.32 -1.75 20.83
CA ASP A 198 7.64 -1.24 22.16
C ASP A 198 8.26 0.17 22.21
N TYR A 199 8.04 0.99 21.17
CA TYR A 199 8.77 2.25 20.95
C TYR A 199 10.29 2.07 20.98
N ALA A 200 10.80 0.86 20.76
CA ALA A 200 12.21 0.49 20.83
C ALA A 200 12.80 0.22 19.45
N MET A 201 11.98 -0.29 18.52
CA MET A 201 12.38 -0.50 17.13
C MET A 201 11.19 -0.31 16.19
N ALA A 202 11.49 -0.08 14.92
CA ALA A 202 10.49 -0.03 13.88
C ALA A 202 10.97 -0.65 12.57
N PHE A 203 10.02 -1.09 11.76
CA PHE A 203 10.21 -1.52 10.38
C PHE A 203 9.39 -0.61 9.47
N ILE A 204 9.91 -0.20 8.32
CA ILE A 204 9.22 0.68 7.37
C ILE A 204 9.72 0.40 5.94
N GLY A 205 8.84 0.37 4.94
CA GLY A 205 9.23 0.04 3.58
C GLY A 205 8.09 -0.20 2.61
N GLY A 206 8.38 -0.92 1.51
CA GLY A 206 7.42 -1.35 0.50
C GLY A 206 6.71 -2.69 0.78
N LEU A 207 7.24 -3.48 1.73
CA LEU A 207 6.74 -4.83 2.04
C LEU A 207 5.54 -4.80 3.01
N ASP A 208 4.36 -5.17 2.49
CA ASP A 208 3.15 -5.49 3.27
C ASP A 208 3.27 -6.91 3.91
N LEU A 209 2.64 -7.14 5.06
CA LEU A 209 2.50 -8.46 5.71
C LEU A 209 1.39 -9.28 5.03
N CYS A 210 1.66 -9.80 3.84
CA CYS A 210 0.64 -10.43 2.99
C CYS A 210 1.21 -11.39 1.94
N TYR A 211 0.32 -12.09 1.23
CA TYR A 211 0.71 -13.07 0.22
C TYR A 211 1.48 -12.47 -0.96
N GLY A 212 2.41 -13.26 -1.50
CA GLY A 212 3.23 -12.97 -2.67
C GLY A 212 4.34 -11.96 -2.43
N ARG A 213 4.53 -11.45 -1.20
CA ARG A 213 5.62 -10.50 -0.86
C ARG A 213 6.87 -11.22 -0.37
N TRP A 214 6.74 -12.43 0.18
CA TRP A 214 7.90 -13.21 0.56
C TRP A 214 8.63 -13.62 -0.72
N ASP A 215 9.94 -13.36 -0.75
CA ASP A 215 10.81 -13.80 -1.84
C ASP A 215 12.27 -13.83 -1.37
N GLU A 216 13.08 -14.57 -2.13
CA GLU A 216 14.52 -14.63 -1.97
C GLU A 216 15.21 -13.83 -3.09
N LYS A 217 16.49 -13.52 -2.90
CA LYS A 217 17.32 -12.78 -3.88
C LYS A 217 17.47 -13.52 -5.21
N GLN A 218 17.23 -14.83 -5.21
CA GLN A 218 17.25 -15.69 -6.38
C GLN A 218 15.99 -15.51 -7.24
N HIS A 219 14.89 -15.01 -6.66
CA HIS A 219 13.61 -14.82 -7.32
C HIS A 219 13.13 -16.06 -8.09
N PRO A 220 13.00 -17.24 -7.43
CA PRO A 220 12.55 -18.46 -8.10
C PRO A 220 11.16 -18.29 -8.73
N LEU A 221 11.01 -18.78 -9.96
CA LEU A 221 9.73 -18.77 -10.66
C LEU A 221 9.03 -20.13 -10.52
N ALA A 222 9.79 -21.22 -10.63
CA ALA A 222 9.27 -22.57 -10.46
C ALA A 222 9.38 -23.00 -8.99
N ASP A 223 8.32 -23.63 -8.48
CA ASP A 223 8.29 -24.22 -7.14
C ASP A 223 7.70 -25.63 -7.24
N VAL A 224 8.18 -26.38 -8.22
CA VAL A 224 7.83 -27.77 -8.49
C VAL A 224 9.09 -28.59 -8.38
N HIS A 225 9.11 -29.52 -7.44
CA HIS A 225 10.30 -30.32 -7.11
C HIS A 225 10.03 -31.80 -7.39
N PRO A 226 10.80 -32.46 -8.29
CA PRO A 226 10.62 -33.87 -8.62
C PRO A 226 10.73 -34.81 -7.40
N SER A 227 11.52 -34.40 -6.40
CA SER A 227 11.74 -35.14 -5.15
C SER A 227 10.53 -35.13 -4.20
N GLY A 228 9.49 -34.34 -4.49
CA GLY A 228 8.28 -34.20 -3.67
C GLY A 228 8.04 -32.75 -3.25
N VAL A 229 6.97 -32.51 -2.50
CA VAL A 229 6.49 -31.16 -2.13
C VAL A 229 7.16 -30.57 -0.89
N GLN A 230 7.99 -31.34 -0.18
CA GLN A 230 8.69 -30.92 1.05
C GLN A 230 9.69 -29.78 0.83
N ASN A 231 10.11 -29.56 -0.42
CA ASN A 231 11.01 -28.48 -0.81
C ASN A 231 10.26 -27.26 -1.35
N ASN A 232 8.92 -27.28 -1.34
CA ASN A 232 8.12 -26.14 -1.77
C ASN A 232 8.41 -24.96 -0.85
N ILE A 233 8.63 -23.81 -1.48
CA ILE A 233 8.96 -22.57 -0.78
C ILE A 233 7.70 -21.72 -0.56
N PHE A 234 6.75 -21.77 -1.52
CA PHE A 234 5.60 -20.87 -1.56
C PHE A 234 4.29 -21.66 -1.41
N PRO A 235 3.80 -21.89 -0.18
CA PRO A 235 2.58 -22.66 0.02
C PRO A 235 1.32 -21.86 -0.35
N GLY A 236 0.29 -22.56 -0.85
CA GLY A 236 -1.04 -21.98 -1.08
C GLY A 236 -1.00 -20.71 -1.95
N GLN A 237 -1.73 -19.67 -1.53
CA GLN A 237 -1.82 -18.38 -2.20
C GLN A 237 -0.47 -17.65 -2.31
N ASP A 238 0.56 -18.01 -1.54
CA ASP A 238 1.86 -17.34 -1.63
C ASP A 238 2.59 -17.64 -2.95
N PHE A 239 2.27 -18.78 -3.58
CA PHE A 239 2.63 -19.02 -4.97
C PHE A 239 1.61 -18.34 -5.88
N ASN A 240 1.95 -17.15 -6.37
CA ASN A 240 1.01 -16.36 -7.13
C ASN A 240 1.65 -15.67 -8.34
N ASN A 241 0.84 -15.42 -9.37
CA ASN A 241 1.23 -14.67 -10.54
C ASN A 241 0.07 -13.77 -11.00
N ASN A 242 0.06 -12.54 -10.45
CA ASN A 242 -0.96 -11.54 -10.73
C ASN A 242 -1.16 -11.22 -12.21
N ARG A 243 -0.27 -11.59 -13.13
CA ARG A 243 -0.46 -11.37 -14.58
C ARG A 243 -1.33 -12.46 -15.22
N ILE A 244 -1.32 -13.65 -14.65
CA ILE A 244 -2.05 -14.83 -15.13
C ILE A 244 -3.39 -14.90 -14.40
N LEU A 245 -3.35 -14.84 -13.07
CA LEU A 245 -4.52 -14.92 -12.21
C LEU A 245 -4.27 -14.02 -11.00
N ASP A 246 -5.21 -13.12 -10.71
CA ASP A 246 -5.17 -12.38 -9.45
C ASP A 246 -5.54 -13.32 -8.29
N PHE A 247 -5.23 -12.95 -7.05
CA PHE A 247 -5.63 -13.73 -5.88
C PHE A 247 -7.15 -14.01 -5.92
N ASP A 248 -7.61 -15.15 -5.45
CA ASP A 248 -9.05 -15.47 -5.39
C ASP A 248 -9.35 -16.31 -4.17
N GLY A 249 -10.44 -16.03 -3.45
CA GLY A 249 -10.77 -16.74 -2.21
C GLY A 249 -9.70 -16.59 -1.11
N VAL A 250 -9.20 -15.36 -0.89
CA VAL A 250 -8.09 -15.06 0.05
C VAL A 250 -8.36 -15.47 1.51
N ASP A 251 -9.62 -15.72 1.87
CA ASP A 251 -10.04 -16.27 3.17
C ASP A 251 -9.73 -17.78 3.33
N ASP A 252 -9.53 -18.49 2.22
CA ASP A 252 -8.99 -19.84 2.19
C ASP A 252 -7.60 -19.81 1.53
N TRP A 253 -6.60 -19.41 2.32
CA TRP A 253 -5.23 -19.23 1.86
C TRP A 253 -4.57 -20.49 1.28
N LYS A 254 -5.15 -21.65 1.57
CA LYS A 254 -4.69 -22.96 1.11
C LYS A 254 -5.11 -23.21 -0.33
N SER A 255 -6.25 -22.64 -0.75
CA SER A 255 -6.83 -22.86 -2.07
C SER A 255 -6.17 -21.97 -3.11
N ASN A 256 -4.98 -22.37 -3.58
CA ASN A 256 -4.40 -21.73 -4.76
C ASN A 256 -5.11 -22.20 -6.04
N LYS A 257 -5.37 -21.26 -6.94
CA LYS A 257 -5.97 -21.53 -8.26
C LYS A 257 -4.94 -21.53 -9.39
N LEU A 258 -3.70 -21.10 -9.13
CA LEU A 258 -2.62 -21.11 -10.10
C LEU A 258 -1.96 -22.50 -10.17
N ASP A 259 -2.00 -23.14 -11.34
CA ASP A 259 -1.37 -24.43 -11.56
C ASP A 259 0.17 -24.30 -11.64
N LYS A 260 0.85 -24.71 -10.56
CA LYS A 260 2.32 -24.71 -10.45
C LYS A 260 3.02 -25.57 -11.51
N LEU A 261 2.33 -26.59 -12.04
CA LEU A 261 2.87 -27.50 -13.05
C LEU A 261 2.94 -26.85 -14.44
N GLN A 262 2.19 -25.75 -14.65
CA GLN A 262 2.11 -25.04 -15.93
C GLN A 262 2.72 -23.64 -15.88
N TYR A 263 2.64 -22.97 -14.73
CA TYR A 263 3.01 -21.57 -14.60
C TYR A 263 4.02 -21.36 -13.47
N GLY A 264 4.98 -20.47 -13.71
CA GLY A 264 5.81 -19.94 -12.64
C GLY A 264 5.10 -18.81 -11.90
N ARG A 265 5.43 -18.63 -10.61
CA ARG A 265 5.02 -17.45 -9.85
C ARG A 265 5.63 -16.18 -10.44
N MET A 266 5.08 -15.03 -10.07
CA MET A 266 5.67 -13.73 -10.35
C MET A 266 6.57 -13.34 -9.17
N PRO A 267 7.89 -13.23 -9.35
CA PRO A 267 8.76 -12.80 -8.28
C PRO A 267 8.47 -11.39 -7.77
N TRP A 268 8.79 -11.17 -6.51
CA TRP A 268 8.58 -9.93 -5.78
C TRP A 268 9.93 -9.37 -5.33
N HIS A 269 10.33 -8.28 -5.98
CA HIS A 269 11.51 -7.50 -5.60
C HIS A 269 11.04 -6.24 -4.88
N ASP A 270 11.55 -6.01 -3.68
CA ASP A 270 11.12 -4.87 -2.85
C ASP A 270 12.21 -4.45 -1.84
N VAL A 271 12.03 -3.29 -1.23
CA VAL A 271 12.97 -2.73 -0.25
C VAL A 271 12.24 -2.28 1.01
N ALA A 272 12.80 -2.65 2.16
CA ALA A 272 12.37 -2.17 3.46
C ALA A 272 13.58 -1.87 4.36
N MET A 273 13.32 -1.29 5.53
CA MET A 273 14.36 -1.08 6.54
C MET A 273 13.82 -1.35 7.94
N GLY A 274 14.71 -1.85 8.80
CA GLY A 274 14.54 -1.88 10.25
C GLY A 274 15.40 -0.79 10.88
N LEU A 275 14.87 -0.13 11.91
CA LEU A 275 15.55 0.94 12.63
C LEU A 275 15.44 0.80 14.15
N ILE A 276 16.52 1.15 14.83
CA ILE A 276 16.60 1.36 16.28
C ILE A 276 17.25 2.72 16.47
N GLY A 277 16.55 3.67 17.08
CA GLY A 277 17.05 5.04 17.20
C GLY A 277 15.95 6.04 17.48
N PRO A 278 16.27 7.34 17.59
CA PRO A 278 15.29 8.36 17.91
C PRO A 278 14.15 8.46 16.89
N SER A 279 14.38 8.07 15.63
CA SER A 279 13.35 8.08 14.58
C SER A 279 12.21 7.09 14.82
N VAL A 280 12.38 6.11 15.72
CA VAL A 280 11.29 5.18 16.11
C VAL A 280 10.12 5.96 16.71
N TYR A 281 10.41 7.01 17.50
CA TYR A 281 9.38 7.86 18.08
C TYR A 281 8.55 8.57 17.00
N ASP A 282 9.19 9.08 15.94
CA ASP A 282 8.49 9.83 14.88
C ASP A 282 7.54 8.92 14.08
N ILE A 283 7.92 7.65 13.87
CA ILE A 283 7.05 6.65 13.23
C ILE A 283 5.87 6.31 14.15
N ALA A 284 6.12 6.17 15.45
CA ALA A 284 5.08 5.93 16.43
C ALA A 284 4.10 7.10 16.55
N GLU A 285 4.60 8.34 16.54
CA GLU A 285 3.80 9.55 16.53
C GLU A 285 2.88 9.58 15.31
N HIS A 286 3.38 9.24 14.12
CA HIS A 286 2.55 9.12 12.91
C HIS A 286 1.42 8.10 13.08
N PHE A 287 1.68 6.95 13.70
CA PHE A 287 0.62 5.98 14.01
C PHE A 287 -0.43 6.55 14.97
N VAL A 288 0.00 7.18 16.07
CA VAL A 288 -0.89 7.76 17.08
C VAL A 288 -1.79 8.84 16.47
N LEU A 289 -1.22 9.70 15.63
CA LEU A 289 -1.96 10.72 14.88
C LEU A 289 -3.08 10.09 14.05
N ARG A 290 -2.75 9.08 13.23
CA ARG A 290 -3.72 8.41 12.36
C ARG A 290 -4.76 7.61 13.16
N TRP A 291 -4.33 6.95 14.24
CA TRP A 291 -5.22 6.22 15.15
C TRP A 291 -6.26 7.16 15.76
N ASN A 292 -5.83 8.27 16.35
CA ASN A 292 -6.73 9.24 16.97
C ASN A 292 -7.66 9.91 15.95
N PHE A 293 -7.15 10.18 14.74
CA PHE A 293 -7.97 10.66 13.63
C PHE A 293 -9.09 9.65 13.27
N MET A 294 -8.73 8.38 13.05
CA MET A 294 -9.70 7.32 12.73
C MET A 294 -10.67 7.06 13.89
N LYS A 295 -10.17 7.15 15.13
CA LYS A 295 -10.99 7.10 16.35
C LYS A 295 -12.03 8.22 16.35
N ARG A 296 -11.64 9.46 16.05
CA ARG A 296 -12.56 10.61 15.97
C ARG A 296 -13.60 10.46 14.88
N ASP A 297 -13.19 10.05 13.68
CA ASP A 297 -14.03 10.15 12.50
C ASP A 297 -14.99 8.97 12.37
N LYS A 298 -14.52 7.77 12.73
CA LYS A 298 -15.26 6.53 12.49
C LYS A 298 -15.62 5.79 13.78
N TYR A 299 -14.70 5.73 14.74
CA TYR A 299 -14.86 4.89 15.94
C TYR A 299 -15.20 5.70 17.20
N LYS A 300 -15.71 6.93 17.05
CA LYS A 300 -15.84 7.91 18.15
C LYS A 300 -16.62 7.38 19.34
N ARG A 301 -17.66 6.60 19.05
CA ARG A 301 -18.60 6.04 20.03
C ARG A 301 -18.36 4.56 20.32
N ASP A 302 -17.30 3.98 19.78
CA ASP A 302 -16.97 2.57 19.96
C ASP A 302 -15.99 2.42 21.14
N GLU A 303 -16.46 1.90 22.27
CA GLU A 303 -15.67 1.76 23.49
C GLU A 303 -14.52 0.77 23.38
N ARG A 304 -14.51 -0.08 22.35
CA ARG A 304 -13.43 -1.05 22.12
C ARG A 304 -12.11 -0.42 21.72
N TYR A 305 -12.12 0.86 21.36
CA TYR A 305 -10.95 1.59 20.90
C TYR A 305 -10.69 2.78 21.81
N GLU A 306 -9.52 2.82 22.42
CA GLU A 306 -9.10 3.91 23.29
C GLU A 306 -8.51 5.07 22.49
N TRP A 307 -8.50 6.25 23.09
CA TRP A 307 -7.71 7.38 22.60
C TRP A 307 -6.28 7.24 23.09
N LEU A 308 -5.30 7.55 22.24
CA LEU A 308 -3.88 7.46 22.59
C LEU A 308 -3.34 8.85 22.94
N THR A 309 -2.66 8.97 24.07
CA THR A 309 -1.83 10.14 24.40
C THR A 309 -0.36 9.74 24.29
N LEU A 310 0.52 10.71 24.05
CA LEU A 310 1.92 10.43 23.73
C LEU A 310 2.86 11.23 24.64
N GLU A 311 3.82 10.53 25.27
CA GLU A 311 4.89 11.14 26.05
C GLU A 311 5.65 12.16 25.19
N GLY A 312 5.88 13.36 25.71
CA GLY A 312 6.50 14.47 24.95
C GLY A 312 5.53 15.29 24.09
N ARG A 313 4.25 14.90 24.01
CA ARG A 313 3.16 15.67 23.38
C ARG A 313 2.03 15.91 24.39
N GLU A 314 2.40 16.41 25.57
CA GLU A 314 1.47 16.73 26.65
C GLU A 314 1.35 18.24 26.84
N GLY A 315 0.31 18.69 27.55
CA GLY A 315 0.11 20.11 27.85
C GLY A 315 -0.13 20.91 26.57
N ASP A 316 0.74 21.89 26.31
CA ASP A 316 0.59 22.78 25.16
C ASP A 316 0.65 22.03 23.82
N ASP A 317 1.36 20.89 23.74
CA ASP A 317 1.55 20.07 22.53
C ASP A 317 0.58 18.89 22.39
N GLU A 318 -0.36 18.74 23.32
CA GLU A 318 -1.36 17.67 23.28
C GLU A 318 -2.29 17.80 22.07
N ASP A 319 -2.55 19.01 21.59
CA ASP A 319 -3.38 19.29 20.41
C ASP A 319 -2.78 18.76 19.10
N LEU A 320 -1.45 18.56 19.06
CA LEU A 320 -0.77 18.03 17.89
C LEU A 320 -1.20 16.58 17.63
N VAL A 321 -1.25 15.75 18.69
CA VAL A 321 -1.60 14.32 18.65
C VAL A 321 -3.08 14.04 18.94
N GLY A 322 -3.73 14.91 19.69
CA GLY A 322 -5.12 14.82 20.09
C GLY A 322 -6.00 15.59 19.15
N VAL A 323 -6.74 14.89 18.30
CA VAL A 323 -7.72 15.53 17.43
C VAL A 323 -8.91 15.99 18.27
N GLN A 324 -8.80 17.19 18.86
CA GLN A 324 -9.69 17.77 19.88
C GLN A 324 -10.02 16.79 21.00
N ARG A 325 -9.20 16.76 22.07
CA ARG A 325 -9.40 15.89 23.25
C ARG A 325 -10.86 15.90 23.73
N PRO A 326 -11.65 14.84 23.50
CA PRO A 326 -13.01 14.82 23.99
C PRO A 326 -13.00 14.88 25.52
N LYS A 327 -13.66 15.89 26.10
CA LYS A 327 -13.79 16.03 27.55
C LYS A 327 -14.40 14.78 28.21
N TYR A 328 -15.26 14.08 27.47
CA TYR A 328 -15.89 12.83 27.85
C TYR A 328 -15.59 11.77 26.78
N PRO A 329 -14.41 11.11 26.84
CA PRO A 329 -14.01 10.14 25.83
C PRO A 329 -14.80 8.84 25.98
N VAL A 330 -15.24 8.26 24.85
CA VAL A 330 -15.69 6.87 24.83
C VAL A 330 -14.48 5.97 24.57
N GLY A 331 -14.26 4.98 25.44
CA GLY A 331 -13.08 4.12 25.47
C GLY A 331 -11.94 4.61 26.38
N GLY A 332 -12.01 5.85 26.90
CA GLY A 332 -10.97 6.41 27.77
C GLY A 332 -9.68 6.81 27.02
N TYR A 333 -8.63 7.11 27.80
CA TYR A 333 -7.29 7.45 27.30
C TYR A 333 -6.28 6.43 27.75
N ILE A 334 -5.34 6.09 26.88
CA ILE A 334 -4.15 5.31 27.19
C ILE A 334 -2.91 6.13 26.84
N HIS A 335 -2.01 6.26 27.81
CA HIS A 335 -0.72 6.91 27.62
C HIS A 335 0.29 5.94 26.99
N HIS A 336 0.99 6.42 25.98
CA HIS A 336 2.06 5.71 25.29
C HIS A 336 3.36 6.52 25.25
N PRO A 337 4.52 5.85 25.26
CA PRO A 337 4.71 4.41 25.51
C PRO A 337 4.21 3.97 26.91
N LYS A 338 4.04 2.66 27.10
CA LYS A 338 3.53 2.11 28.38
C LYS A 338 4.61 2.19 29.46
N SER A 339 5.86 1.91 29.10
CA SER A 339 7.02 2.26 29.91
C SER A 339 7.64 3.59 29.44
N PRO A 340 8.24 4.41 30.32
CA PRO A 340 8.79 5.71 29.94
C PRO A 340 9.76 5.66 28.76
N LEU A 341 9.78 6.71 27.91
CA LEU A 341 10.70 6.78 26.76
C LEU A 341 12.18 6.61 27.17
N SER A 342 12.54 7.10 28.36
CA SER A 342 13.89 6.95 28.92
C SER A 342 14.34 5.49 29.07
N THR A 343 13.42 4.53 29.15
CA THR A 343 13.75 3.10 29.26
C THR A 343 13.96 2.42 27.90
N LYS A 344 13.65 3.10 26.78
CA LYS A 344 13.73 2.52 25.43
C LYS A 344 15.15 2.51 24.87
N ASN A 345 16.05 3.30 25.46
CA ASN A 345 17.45 3.42 25.05
C ASN A 345 17.57 3.71 23.54
N LEU A 346 16.96 4.80 23.08
CA LEU A 346 16.91 5.16 21.65
C LEU A 346 18.10 6.01 21.19
N ASP A 347 18.82 6.64 22.10
CA ASP A 347 19.89 7.58 21.73
C ASP A 347 21.19 6.85 21.33
N ASN A 348 21.90 7.41 20.36
CA ASN A 348 23.26 6.98 19.95
C ASN A 348 23.37 5.47 19.64
N ARG A 349 22.36 4.90 18.98
CA ARG A 349 22.30 3.47 18.65
C ARG A 349 23.07 3.11 17.39
N GLY A 350 23.27 4.07 16.49
CA GLY A 350 24.07 3.91 15.28
C GLY A 350 24.54 5.25 14.73
N THR A 351 25.03 5.23 13.49
CA THR A 351 25.66 6.40 12.84
C THR A 351 24.75 7.07 11.82
N VAL A 352 23.54 6.57 11.60
CA VAL A 352 22.65 7.07 10.53
C VAL A 352 21.91 8.30 10.99
N HIS A 353 22.08 9.37 10.23
CA HIS A 353 21.24 10.57 10.29
C HIS A 353 19.99 10.33 9.43
N ALA A 354 18.82 10.32 10.06
CA ALA A 354 17.56 9.99 9.41
C ALA A 354 16.52 11.09 9.64
N GLN A 355 15.58 11.22 8.74
CA GLN A 355 14.43 12.10 8.90
C GLN A 355 13.21 11.40 8.33
N LEU A 356 12.16 11.28 9.13
CA LEU A 356 10.90 10.74 8.64
C LEU A 356 10.21 11.77 7.74
N VAL A 357 9.61 11.29 6.65
CA VAL A 357 8.83 12.09 5.70
C VAL A 357 7.53 11.35 5.39
N ARG A 358 6.49 12.08 5.01
CA ARG A 358 5.18 11.50 4.69
C ARG A 358 4.43 12.26 3.59
N SER A 359 3.38 11.61 3.10
CA SER A 359 2.30 12.23 2.33
C SER A 359 1.02 12.07 3.14
N SER A 360 0.40 13.17 3.54
CA SER A 360 -0.79 13.12 4.39
C SER A 360 -1.68 14.33 4.12
N ALA A 361 -2.98 14.17 4.24
CA ALA A 361 -3.95 15.21 3.93
C ALA A 361 -5.11 15.14 4.92
N ASP A 362 -6.07 16.04 4.75
CA ASP A 362 -7.26 16.07 5.60
C ASP A 362 -8.01 14.72 5.64
N TRP A 363 -8.21 14.06 4.50
CA TRP A 363 -8.93 12.79 4.46
C TRP A 363 -8.20 11.66 5.18
N SER A 364 -6.86 11.68 5.24
CA SER A 364 -6.07 10.57 5.79
C SER A 364 -5.66 10.77 7.25
N MET A 365 -5.47 12.03 7.68
CA MET A 365 -5.02 12.35 9.03
C MET A 365 -5.65 13.63 9.62
N GLY A 366 -6.56 14.29 8.92
CA GLY A 366 -7.19 15.52 9.41
C GLY A 366 -6.22 16.69 9.53
N ILE A 367 -5.27 16.82 8.60
CA ILE A 367 -4.29 17.92 8.55
C ILE A 367 -4.55 18.84 7.35
N GLU A 368 -4.45 20.14 7.56
CA GLU A 368 -4.50 21.17 6.52
C GLU A 368 -3.42 22.24 6.79
N PRO A 369 -2.64 22.70 5.79
CA PRO A 369 -2.53 22.14 4.45
C PRO A 369 -1.97 20.72 4.47
N HIS A 370 -2.19 19.98 3.38
CA HIS A 370 -1.61 18.65 3.21
C HIS A 370 -0.08 18.68 3.30
N GLU A 371 0.51 17.61 3.81
CA GLU A 371 1.94 17.39 3.86
C GLU A 371 2.39 16.56 2.65
N GLN A 372 3.49 16.98 2.03
CA GLN A 372 4.11 16.34 0.87
C GLN A 372 5.64 16.24 1.02
N SER A 373 6.11 16.03 2.25
CA SER A 373 7.53 16.04 2.59
C SER A 373 8.32 14.94 1.85
N ILE A 374 7.68 13.82 1.48
CA ILE A 374 8.28 12.81 0.58
C ILE A 374 8.68 13.42 -0.77
N GLN A 375 7.76 14.13 -1.43
CA GLN A 375 8.03 14.73 -2.74
C GLN A 375 9.12 15.80 -2.63
N ASN A 376 9.07 16.62 -1.59
CA ASN A 376 10.07 17.65 -1.34
C ASN A 376 11.46 17.04 -1.19
N ALA A 377 11.58 15.99 -0.37
CA ALA A 377 12.82 15.25 -0.19
C ALA A 377 13.33 14.67 -1.52
N TYR A 378 12.48 13.98 -2.28
CA TYR A 378 12.84 13.45 -3.60
C TYR A 378 13.38 14.54 -4.53
N CYS A 379 12.67 15.66 -4.67
CA CYS A 379 13.05 16.72 -5.58
C CYS A 379 14.37 17.38 -5.18
N GLU A 380 14.57 17.65 -3.89
CA GLU A 380 15.78 18.28 -3.38
C GLU A 380 17.01 17.35 -3.50
N LEU A 381 16.88 16.08 -3.10
CA LEU A 381 17.94 15.09 -3.20
C LEU A 381 18.39 14.88 -4.65
N ILE A 382 17.45 14.79 -5.59
CA ILE A 382 17.77 14.64 -7.02
C ILE A 382 18.49 15.89 -7.55
N ARG A 383 17.97 17.09 -7.25
CA ARG A 383 18.58 18.34 -7.75
C ARG A 383 19.99 18.53 -7.23
N ASN A 384 20.26 18.15 -5.99
CA ASN A 384 21.55 18.31 -5.33
C ASN A 384 22.54 17.17 -5.61
N ALA A 385 22.11 16.08 -6.25
CA ALA A 385 22.99 14.96 -6.55
C ALA A 385 24.19 15.37 -7.43
N GLU A 386 25.38 14.90 -7.09
CA GLU A 386 26.64 15.27 -7.75
C GLU A 386 27.16 14.21 -8.72
N HIS A 387 26.86 12.93 -8.47
CA HIS A 387 27.44 11.81 -9.21
C HIS A 387 26.38 10.95 -9.90
N PHE A 388 25.42 10.43 -9.15
CA PHE A 388 24.35 9.66 -9.75
C PHE A 388 23.10 9.66 -8.87
N VAL A 389 21.98 9.28 -9.48
CA VAL A 389 20.70 8.99 -8.82
C VAL A 389 20.30 7.57 -9.20
N TYR A 390 19.94 6.76 -8.21
CA TYR A 390 19.43 5.41 -8.39
C TYR A 390 18.00 5.34 -7.85
N ILE A 391 17.06 4.90 -8.67
CA ILE A 391 15.64 4.80 -8.31
C ILE A 391 15.14 3.42 -8.70
N GLU A 392 14.70 2.65 -7.72
CA GLU A 392 13.80 1.52 -7.94
C GLU A 392 12.40 1.95 -7.52
N ASN A 393 11.41 1.80 -8.39
CA ASN A 393 10.05 2.16 -8.04
C ASN A 393 9.01 1.34 -8.81
N GLN A 394 7.87 1.07 -8.20
CA GLN A 394 6.77 0.34 -8.86
C GLN A 394 6.16 1.15 -10.02
N PHE A 395 6.12 2.47 -9.89
CA PHE A 395 5.55 3.39 -10.88
C PHE A 395 6.52 4.51 -11.23
N PHE A 396 6.45 5.00 -12.46
CA PHE A 396 7.19 6.18 -12.90
C PHE A 396 6.33 7.12 -13.73
N ILE A 397 5.44 7.84 -13.04
CA ILE A 397 4.54 8.84 -13.61
C ILE A 397 4.85 10.18 -12.96
N THR A 398 5.28 11.16 -13.76
CA THR A 398 5.76 12.45 -13.24
C THR A 398 5.59 13.57 -14.26
N ALA A 399 5.58 14.81 -13.76
CA ALA A 399 5.56 16.00 -14.59
C ALA A 399 6.93 16.69 -14.60
N THR A 400 7.21 17.38 -15.69
CA THR A 400 8.41 18.21 -15.87
C THR A 400 8.11 19.71 -15.80
N SER A 401 6.82 20.05 -15.70
CA SER A 401 6.28 21.41 -15.70
C SER A 401 5.02 21.44 -14.82
N LYS A 402 4.62 22.65 -14.38
CA LYS A 402 3.38 22.86 -13.64
C LYS A 402 2.32 23.37 -14.61
N HIS A 403 1.31 22.54 -14.85
CA HIS A 403 0.13 22.91 -15.62
C HIS A 403 -1.11 22.53 -14.82
N ASP A 404 -1.94 23.51 -14.46
CA ASP A 404 -3.15 23.28 -13.65
C ASP A 404 -4.15 22.36 -14.36
N GLU A 405 -4.09 22.30 -15.69
CA GLU A 405 -4.94 21.43 -16.53
C GLU A 405 -4.38 20.00 -16.68
N SER A 406 -3.11 19.75 -16.31
CA SER A 406 -2.49 18.42 -16.39
C SER A 406 -2.99 17.55 -15.24
N PRO A 407 -3.34 16.27 -15.47
CA PRO A 407 -3.69 15.35 -14.39
C PRO A 407 -2.48 14.89 -13.56
N VAL A 408 -1.25 15.17 -14.01
CA VAL A 408 -0.01 14.81 -13.31
C VAL A 408 0.67 16.08 -12.80
N HIS A 409 0.88 16.15 -11.48
CA HIS A 409 1.35 17.37 -10.80
C HIS A 409 2.72 17.24 -10.12
N ASN A 410 3.14 16.02 -9.75
CA ASN A 410 4.39 15.84 -9.01
C ASN A 410 5.60 16.30 -9.83
N GLN A 411 6.63 16.82 -9.16
CA GLN A 411 7.75 17.52 -9.81
C GLN A 411 9.08 16.73 -9.81
N ILE A 412 9.01 15.41 -9.65
CA ILE A 412 10.19 14.54 -9.64
C ILE A 412 10.89 14.55 -11.01
N GLY A 413 10.13 14.51 -12.09
CA GLY A 413 10.63 14.59 -13.47
C GLY A 413 11.31 15.92 -13.75
N ALA A 414 10.73 17.02 -13.27
CA ALA A 414 11.37 18.34 -13.33
C ALA A 414 12.73 18.35 -12.62
N ALA A 415 12.80 17.78 -11.40
CA ALA A 415 14.06 17.67 -10.67
C ALA A 415 15.13 16.84 -11.42
N ILE A 416 14.73 15.75 -12.09
CA ILE A 416 15.64 14.94 -12.92
C ILE A 416 16.16 15.76 -14.11
N VAL A 417 15.27 16.48 -14.80
CA VAL A 417 15.67 17.37 -15.91
C VAL A 417 16.67 18.41 -15.42
N ASP A 418 16.38 19.09 -14.31
CA ASP A 418 17.25 20.10 -13.71
C ASP A 418 18.65 19.53 -13.42
N ALA A 419 18.72 18.36 -12.76
CA ALA A 419 19.97 17.72 -12.38
C ALA A 419 20.81 17.29 -13.60
N VAL A 420 20.17 16.67 -14.60
CA VAL A 420 20.83 16.21 -15.83
C VAL A 420 21.35 17.38 -16.66
N VAL A 421 20.52 18.40 -16.88
CA VAL A 421 20.91 19.58 -17.67
C VAL A 421 22.03 20.34 -16.99
N ARG A 422 21.96 20.52 -15.65
CA ARG A 422 23.04 21.13 -14.87
C ARG A 422 24.34 20.35 -15.04
N ALA A 423 24.31 19.04 -14.84
CA ALA A 423 25.51 18.20 -14.96
C ALA A 423 26.11 18.19 -16.35
N ALA A 424 25.29 18.14 -17.39
CA ALA A 424 25.74 18.18 -18.78
C ALA A 424 26.43 19.51 -19.11
N LYS A 425 25.85 20.65 -18.69
CA LYS A 425 26.43 21.99 -18.88
C LYS A 425 27.74 22.17 -18.11
N GLU A 426 27.89 21.52 -16.97
CA GLU A 426 29.13 21.49 -16.17
C GLU A 426 30.16 20.47 -16.68
N GLY A 427 29.83 19.66 -17.71
CA GLY A 427 30.71 18.62 -18.23
C GLY A 427 30.93 17.45 -17.25
N ARG A 428 30.04 17.25 -16.26
CA ARG A 428 30.15 16.19 -15.26
C ARG A 428 29.66 14.85 -15.78
N ASN A 429 30.35 13.78 -15.40
CA ASN A 429 29.85 12.42 -15.58
C ASN A 429 28.77 12.12 -14.54
N PHE A 430 27.52 12.44 -14.88
CA PHE A 430 26.35 12.26 -14.01
C PHE A 430 25.33 11.29 -14.61
N LYS A 431 24.88 10.29 -13.85
CA LYS A 431 23.91 9.28 -14.33
C LYS A 431 22.65 9.22 -13.48
N VAL A 432 21.52 8.98 -14.13
CA VAL A 432 20.24 8.66 -13.50
C VAL A 432 19.85 7.26 -13.95
N ILE A 433 19.79 6.32 -13.00
CA ILE A 433 19.51 4.91 -13.23
C ILE A 433 18.16 4.60 -12.59
N ILE A 434 17.21 4.17 -13.40
CA ILE A 434 15.83 3.94 -12.97
C ILE A 434 15.45 2.50 -13.31
N ILE A 435 15.05 1.73 -12.30
CA ILE A 435 14.52 0.38 -12.45
C ILE A 435 13.02 0.42 -12.13
N ILE A 436 12.23 -0.06 -13.10
CA ILE A 436 10.77 -0.15 -12.99
C ILE A 436 10.30 -1.51 -13.50
N PRO A 437 9.13 -2.01 -13.05
CA PRO A 437 8.53 -3.20 -13.61
C PRO A 437 8.36 -3.08 -15.14
N ALA A 438 8.61 -4.18 -15.86
CA ALA A 438 8.41 -4.21 -17.31
C ALA A 438 6.95 -3.89 -17.70
N ILE A 439 6.01 -4.36 -16.87
CA ILE A 439 4.57 -4.18 -17.01
C ILE A 439 4.01 -3.96 -15.59
N PRO A 440 3.08 -3.02 -15.37
CA PRO A 440 2.40 -2.87 -14.09
C PRO A 440 1.67 -4.16 -13.67
N GLY A 441 1.71 -4.50 -12.38
CA GLY A 441 1.25 -5.79 -11.82
C GLY A 441 -0.27 -5.94 -11.66
N PHE A 442 -1.03 -5.83 -12.74
CA PHE A 442 -2.49 -6.11 -12.77
C PHE A 442 -2.78 -7.37 -13.60
N ALA A 443 -3.89 -8.08 -13.39
CA ALA A 443 -4.22 -9.28 -14.16
C ALA A 443 -4.65 -9.02 -15.62
N GLY A 444 -4.48 -10.05 -16.46
CA GLY A 444 -5.04 -10.12 -17.82
C GLY A 444 -4.10 -9.71 -18.95
N ASP A 445 -4.37 -10.20 -20.16
CA ASP A 445 -3.59 -9.85 -21.36
C ASP A 445 -3.74 -8.35 -21.67
N LEU A 446 -2.61 -7.68 -21.98
CA LEU A 446 -2.59 -6.27 -22.35
C LEU A 446 -3.41 -5.96 -23.62
N ARG A 447 -3.74 -6.97 -24.42
CA ARG A 447 -4.59 -6.85 -25.61
C ARG A 447 -6.07 -6.79 -25.26
N ASP A 448 -6.46 -7.28 -24.10
CA ASP A 448 -7.88 -7.37 -23.73
C ASP A 448 -8.46 -6.02 -23.35
N ASN A 449 -9.75 -5.83 -23.61
CA ASN A 449 -10.47 -4.62 -23.19
C ASN A 449 -10.43 -4.41 -21.66
N ALA A 450 -10.30 -5.50 -20.89
CA ALA A 450 -10.14 -5.47 -19.44
C ALA A 450 -8.83 -4.77 -18.98
N ALA A 451 -7.77 -4.79 -19.80
CA ALA A 451 -6.48 -4.17 -19.47
C ALA A 451 -6.41 -2.66 -19.80
N ALA A 452 -7.54 -1.97 -19.98
CA ALA A 452 -7.57 -0.54 -20.29
C ALA A 452 -6.87 0.32 -19.21
N GLY A 453 -7.04 -0.01 -17.93
CA GLY A 453 -6.36 0.66 -16.83
C GLY A 453 -4.84 0.50 -16.89
N THR A 454 -4.36 -0.73 -17.08
CA THR A 454 -2.92 -1.03 -17.25
C THR A 454 -2.32 -0.28 -18.43
N ARG A 455 -3.02 -0.24 -19.58
CA ARG A 455 -2.57 0.54 -20.75
C ARG A 455 -2.51 2.04 -20.47
N ALA A 456 -3.46 2.59 -19.71
CA ALA A 456 -3.45 4.00 -19.32
C ALA A 456 -2.25 4.33 -18.42
N ILE A 457 -1.93 3.48 -17.44
CA ILE A 457 -0.73 3.62 -16.59
C ILE A 457 0.53 3.63 -17.45
N MET A 458 0.66 2.66 -18.37
CA MET A 458 1.80 2.59 -19.28
C MET A 458 1.90 3.84 -20.18
N ASP A 459 0.77 4.37 -20.66
CA ASP A 459 0.75 5.58 -21.48
C ASP A 459 1.28 6.80 -20.69
N TYR A 460 0.80 7.02 -19.47
CA TYR A 460 1.31 8.09 -18.60
C TYR A 460 2.79 7.89 -18.24
N GLN A 461 3.23 6.64 -18.02
CA GLN A 461 4.63 6.33 -17.78
C GLN A 461 5.49 6.71 -18.99
N PHE A 462 5.12 6.28 -20.20
CA PHE A 462 5.89 6.65 -21.39
C PHE A 462 5.85 8.15 -21.70
N LYS A 463 4.73 8.84 -21.43
CA LYS A 463 4.65 10.31 -21.52
C LYS A 463 5.57 11.01 -20.53
N SER A 464 5.75 10.45 -19.34
CA SER A 464 6.70 10.96 -18.35
C SER A 464 8.14 10.78 -18.82
N ILE A 465 8.45 9.61 -19.40
CA ILE A 465 9.83 9.23 -19.78
C ILE A 465 10.27 9.88 -21.09
N CYS A 466 9.58 9.58 -22.21
CA CYS A 466 10.11 9.86 -23.55
C CYS A 466 9.09 10.21 -24.65
N ARG A 467 7.78 10.20 -24.37
CA ARG A 467 6.76 10.53 -25.37
C ARG A 467 6.27 11.97 -25.20
N GLY A 468 6.61 12.82 -26.17
CA GLY A 468 6.21 14.23 -26.22
C GLY A 468 7.27 15.17 -25.66
N ASP A 469 7.13 16.45 -26.00
CA ASP A 469 8.12 17.49 -25.68
C ASP A 469 8.20 17.78 -24.17
N GLU A 470 7.10 17.53 -23.46
CA GLU A 470 7.01 17.66 -22.00
C GLU A 470 7.50 16.41 -21.23
N SER A 471 7.94 15.37 -21.92
CA SER A 471 8.61 14.23 -21.27
C SER A 471 10.00 14.60 -20.75
N ILE A 472 10.57 13.84 -19.81
CA ILE A 472 11.94 14.08 -19.32
C ILE A 472 12.93 14.14 -20.49
N PHE A 473 12.88 13.18 -21.42
CA PHE A 473 13.76 13.18 -22.59
C PHE A 473 13.50 14.37 -23.50
N GLY A 474 12.23 14.77 -23.70
CA GLY A 474 11.86 15.95 -24.48
C GLY A 474 12.47 17.23 -23.90
N ARG A 475 12.31 17.44 -22.59
CA ARG A 475 12.81 18.62 -21.88
C ARG A 475 14.34 18.69 -21.81
N VAL A 476 15.01 17.54 -21.66
CA VAL A 476 16.48 17.49 -21.70
C VAL A 476 16.99 17.81 -23.11
N LYS A 477 16.38 17.25 -24.17
CA LYS A 477 16.72 17.55 -25.57
C LYS A 477 16.50 19.02 -25.92
N ALA A 478 15.44 19.64 -25.39
CA ALA A 478 15.16 21.06 -25.56
C ALA A 478 16.24 22.00 -24.94
N GLN A 479 17.19 21.45 -24.19
CA GLN A 479 18.36 22.15 -23.64
C GLN A 479 19.66 21.80 -24.36
N ASP A 480 19.58 21.21 -25.56
CA ASP A 480 20.72 20.75 -26.37
C ASP A 480 21.58 19.68 -25.68
N VAL A 481 20.98 18.90 -24.78
CA VAL A 481 21.62 17.77 -24.07
C VAL A 481 21.06 16.46 -24.59
N ASP A 482 21.93 15.47 -24.87
CA ASP A 482 21.50 14.12 -25.21
C ASP A 482 21.12 13.33 -23.94
N PRO A 483 19.82 13.06 -23.70
CA PRO A 483 19.39 12.33 -22.50
C PRO A 483 19.95 10.91 -22.43
N SER A 484 20.28 10.27 -23.57
CA SER A 484 20.77 8.88 -23.59
C SER A 484 22.16 8.72 -22.97
N GLN A 485 22.92 9.82 -22.82
CA GLN A 485 24.20 9.81 -22.13
C GLN A 485 24.06 9.85 -20.61
N HIS A 486 22.89 10.22 -20.09
CA HIS A 486 22.69 10.50 -18.67
C HIS A 486 21.62 9.63 -18.02
N ILE A 487 20.56 9.25 -18.75
CA ILE A 487 19.37 8.62 -18.16
C ILE A 487 19.20 7.20 -18.71
N PHE A 488 19.11 6.23 -17.81
CA PHE A 488 18.98 4.81 -18.13
C PHE A 488 17.77 4.22 -17.44
N PHE A 489 16.92 3.53 -18.21
CA PHE A 489 15.77 2.79 -17.70
C PHE A 489 16.02 1.29 -17.88
N PHE A 490 15.81 0.54 -16.80
CA PHE A 490 15.93 -0.91 -16.77
C PHE A 490 14.65 -1.53 -16.18
N ASN A 491 14.48 -2.81 -16.46
CA ASN A 491 13.50 -3.66 -15.78
C ASN A 491 14.18 -4.97 -15.39
N LEU A 492 13.65 -5.62 -14.36
CA LEU A 492 14.09 -6.95 -13.96
C LEU A 492 13.32 -8.02 -14.73
N ARG A 493 14.01 -9.08 -15.11
CA ARG A 493 13.42 -10.29 -15.71
C ARG A 493 14.35 -11.47 -15.39
N SER A 494 13.76 -12.56 -14.93
CA SER A 494 14.42 -13.84 -14.77
C SER A 494 13.74 -14.91 -15.63
N TYR A 495 14.33 -16.09 -15.68
CA TYR A 495 13.78 -17.29 -16.32
C TYR A 495 14.08 -18.50 -15.44
N ASP A 496 13.24 -19.51 -15.55
CA ASP A 496 13.35 -20.75 -14.77
C ASP A 496 12.78 -21.91 -15.57
N ARG A 497 13.00 -23.13 -15.10
CA ARG A 497 12.41 -24.35 -15.66
C ARG A 497 11.47 -24.98 -14.65
N ILE A 498 10.19 -25.06 -15.02
CA ILE A 498 9.21 -25.84 -14.25
C ILE A 498 9.58 -27.32 -14.38
N ASN A 499 10.03 -27.94 -13.28
CA ASN A 499 10.56 -29.30 -13.27
C ASN A 499 9.44 -30.37 -13.20
N TYR A 500 8.41 -30.24 -14.04
CA TYR A 500 7.38 -31.29 -14.21
C TYR A 500 7.90 -32.39 -15.15
N THR A 501 8.74 -33.26 -14.59
CA THR A 501 9.49 -34.28 -15.35
C THR A 501 8.66 -35.53 -15.66
N PRO A 502 9.04 -36.35 -16.67
CA PRO A 502 8.44 -37.67 -16.90
C PRO A 502 8.50 -38.59 -15.66
N THR A 503 9.56 -38.46 -14.84
CA THR A 503 9.69 -39.19 -13.58
C THR A 503 8.60 -38.80 -12.59
N LEU A 504 8.30 -37.50 -12.47
CA LEU A 504 7.22 -37.01 -11.60
C LEU A 504 5.86 -37.52 -12.07
N LYS A 505 5.58 -37.48 -13.38
CA LYS A 505 4.34 -38.05 -13.96
C LYS A 505 4.17 -39.52 -13.62
N LYS A 506 5.24 -40.31 -13.78
CA LYS A 506 5.22 -41.73 -13.45
C LYS A 506 4.96 -41.96 -11.96
N ARG A 507 5.50 -41.12 -11.07
CA ARG A 507 5.21 -41.18 -9.62
C ARG A 507 3.73 -40.89 -9.31
N GLU A 508 3.12 -39.91 -9.99
CA GLU A 508 1.69 -39.65 -9.86
C GLU A 508 0.86 -40.87 -10.30
N GLU A 509 1.24 -41.50 -11.41
CA GLU A 509 0.59 -42.71 -11.93
C GLU A 509 0.75 -43.91 -10.98
N ASP A 510 1.98 -44.21 -10.55
CA ASP A 510 2.30 -45.38 -9.71
C ASP A 510 1.68 -45.25 -8.31
N SER A 511 1.66 -44.03 -7.74
CA SER A 511 1.06 -43.78 -6.42
C SER A 511 -0.45 -43.62 -6.47
N GLY A 512 -1.02 -43.23 -7.62
CA GLY A 512 -2.41 -42.81 -7.76
C GLY A 512 -2.75 -41.57 -6.92
N LEU A 513 -1.77 -40.68 -6.72
CA LEU A 513 -1.88 -39.42 -6.01
C LEU A 513 -1.21 -38.33 -6.86
N THR A 514 -1.91 -37.23 -7.10
CA THR A 514 -1.35 -36.09 -7.84
C THR A 514 -0.42 -35.25 -6.95
N TYR A 515 0.50 -34.53 -7.58
CA TYR A 515 1.40 -33.59 -6.90
C TYR A 515 0.63 -32.55 -6.09
N MET A 516 -0.48 -32.04 -6.64
CA MET A 516 -1.34 -31.04 -5.99
C MET A 516 -2.11 -31.63 -4.80
N GLU A 517 -2.55 -32.89 -4.86
CA GLU A 517 -3.18 -33.56 -3.70
C GLU A 517 -2.18 -33.77 -2.56
N LEU A 518 -0.93 -34.09 -2.89
CA LEU A 518 0.13 -34.18 -1.89
C LEU A 518 0.43 -32.82 -1.25
N GLU A 519 0.55 -31.77 -2.06
CA GLU A 519 0.75 -30.40 -1.57
C GLU A 519 -0.40 -29.96 -0.64
N GLN A 520 -1.65 -30.25 -0.99
CA GLN A 520 -2.79 -29.93 -0.14
C GLN A 520 -2.69 -30.60 1.24
N ALA A 521 -2.17 -31.83 1.31
CA ALA A 521 -1.97 -32.53 2.57
C ALA A 521 -0.83 -31.92 3.41
N GLU A 522 0.25 -31.42 2.79
CA GLU A 522 1.29 -30.66 3.49
C GLU A 522 0.76 -29.37 4.09
N ILE A 523 -0.05 -28.65 3.32
CA ILE A 523 -0.66 -27.39 3.77
C ILE A 523 -1.61 -27.65 4.95
N GLU A 524 -2.37 -28.75 4.91
CA GLU A 524 -3.20 -29.19 6.05
C GLU A 524 -2.36 -29.54 7.28
N GLU A 525 -1.17 -30.14 7.11
CA GLU A 525 -0.24 -30.41 8.21
C GLU A 525 0.36 -29.13 8.80
N LEU A 526 0.76 -28.17 7.96
CA LEU A 526 1.32 -26.88 8.41
C LEU A 526 0.34 -26.07 9.26
N GLU A 527 -0.96 -26.17 8.97
CA GLU A 527 -2.02 -25.50 9.73
C GLU A 527 -2.43 -26.27 11.00
N ALA A 528 -2.10 -27.56 11.08
CA ALA A 528 -2.55 -28.41 12.17
C ALA A 528 -1.97 -27.93 13.52
N PRO A 529 -2.80 -27.76 14.58
CA PRO A 529 -2.31 -27.41 15.90
C PRO A 529 -1.22 -28.38 16.36
N LEU A 530 -0.19 -27.90 17.06
CA LEU A 530 0.89 -28.75 17.55
C LEU A 530 0.43 -29.82 18.55
N GLU A 531 -0.74 -29.62 19.14
CA GLU A 531 -1.38 -30.51 20.12
C GLU A 531 -2.02 -31.75 19.46
N GLU A 532 -2.64 -32.64 20.26
CA GLU A 532 -3.24 -33.90 19.79
C GLU A 532 -4.27 -33.70 18.67
N GLU A 533 -4.95 -32.56 18.65
CA GLU A 533 -5.96 -32.17 17.67
C GLU A 533 -5.42 -32.13 16.23
N GLY A 534 -4.11 -31.89 16.05
CA GLY A 534 -3.44 -31.90 14.75
C GLY A 534 -2.85 -33.25 14.33
N GLU A 535 -2.88 -34.28 15.19
CA GLU A 535 -2.17 -35.55 14.93
C GLU A 535 -2.72 -36.29 13.71
N ALA A 536 -4.03 -36.22 13.47
CA ALA A 536 -4.67 -36.84 12.33
C ALA A 536 -4.18 -36.25 10.99
N ALA A 537 -4.02 -34.93 10.91
CA ALA A 537 -3.53 -34.24 9.72
C ALA A 537 -2.06 -34.59 9.45
N ARG A 538 -1.20 -34.54 10.48
CA ARG A 538 0.21 -34.96 10.40
C ARG A 538 0.36 -36.40 9.93
N LYS A 539 -0.44 -37.31 10.49
CA LYS A 539 -0.41 -38.73 10.11
C LYS A 539 -0.87 -38.94 8.66
N LYS A 540 -1.95 -38.28 8.25
CA LYS A 540 -2.44 -38.31 6.86
C LYS A 540 -1.38 -37.82 5.89
N ALA A 541 -0.74 -36.68 6.15
CA ALA A 541 0.32 -36.14 5.31
C ALA A 541 1.52 -37.11 5.23
N ALA A 542 1.98 -37.66 6.36
CA ALA A 542 3.04 -38.67 6.39
C ALA A 542 2.71 -39.94 5.58
N GLU A 543 1.47 -40.44 5.66
CA GLU A 543 1.00 -41.58 4.87
C GLU A 543 0.99 -41.27 3.36
N LEU A 544 0.52 -40.08 2.98
CA LEU A 544 0.49 -39.65 1.59
C LEU A 544 1.90 -39.43 1.02
N ARG A 545 2.82 -38.83 1.79
CA ARG A 545 4.24 -38.73 1.42
C ARG A 545 4.84 -40.11 1.15
N LYS A 546 4.63 -41.06 2.05
CA LYS A 546 5.15 -42.43 1.90
C LYS A 546 4.57 -43.12 0.67
N ARG A 547 3.26 -42.94 0.42
CA ARG A 547 2.59 -43.48 -0.77
C ARG A 547 3.12 -42.86 -2.07
N PHE A 548 3.38 -41.55 -2.08
CA PHE A 548 3.92 -40.83 -3.24
C PHE A 548 5.39 -41.17 -3.51
N ALA A 549 6.17 -41.35 -2.44
CA ALA A 549 7.57 -41.78 -2.50
C ALA A 549 7.74 -43.21 -3.06
N GLY A 550 6.83 -44.12 -2.68
CA GLY A 550 6.98 -45.56 -2.96
C GLY A 550 8.20 -46.15 -2.25
N ASP A 551 8.88 -47.10 -2.92
CA ASP A 551 10.13 -47.72 -2.44
C ASP A 551 11.40 -46.92 -2.83
N HIS A 552 11.24 -45.68 -3.31
CA HIS A 552 12.35 -44.85 -3.77
C HIS A 552 12.95 -44.05 -2.58
N GLU A 553 14.21 -44.35 -2.21
CA GLU A 553 14.93 -43.68 -1.10
C GLU A 553 15.35 -42.22 -1.38
N ASP A 554 15.10 -41.69 -2.59
CA ASP A 554 15.57 -40.34 -2.98
C ASP A 554 14.71 -39.19 -2.41
N VAL A 555 13.66 -39.49 -1.64
CA VAL A 555 12.82 -38.46 -1.01
C VAL A 555 13.59 -37.82 0.14
N GLY A 556 14.15 -36.64 -0.13
CA GLY A 556 14.97 -35.87 0.83
C GLY A 556 16.44 -35.67 0.43
N LEU A 557 16.89 -36.22 -0.70
CA LEU A 557 18.26 -36.02 -1.20
C LEU A 557 18.45 -34.73 -2.03
N GLY A 558 17.37 -33.98 -2.26
CA GLY A 558 17.36 -32.77 -3.10
C GLY A 558 17.55 -33.07 -4.60
N ASP A 559 17.44 -32.04 -5.43
CA ASP A 559 17.50 -32.15 -6.91
C ASP A 559 18.90 -32.44 -7.48
N GLN A 560 19.78 -33.10 -6.72
CA GLN A 560 21.15 -33.43 -7.14
C GLN A 560 21.21 -34.55 -8.19
N ALA A 561 20.10 -35.23 -8.47
CA ALA A 561 20.08 -36.42 -9.35
C ALA A 561 19.79 -36.13 -10.84
N ALA A 562 19.54 -34.88 -11.25
CA ALA A 562 19.16 -34.55 -12.62
C ALA A 562 20.27 -33.93 -13.48
N ALA A 563 21.54 -34.22 -13.17
CA ALA A 563 22.70 -33.86 -13.99
C ALA A 563 23.30 -35.10 -14.67
N PHE A 564 22.56 -35.76 -15.56
CA PHE A 564 23.10 -36.64 -16.61
C PHE A 564 22.19 -36.63 -17.84
#